data_AF-A0A3C0R6K0-F1
#
_entry.id   AF-A0A3C0R6K0-F1
#
_cell.length_a   1.000
_cell.length_b   1.000
_cell.length_c   1.000
_cell.angle_alpha   90.00
_cell.angle_beta   90.00
_cell.angle_gamma   90.00
#
_symmetry.space_group_name_H-M   'P 1'
#
loop_
_entity.id
_entity.type
_entity.pdbx_description
1 polymer ?
#
loop_
_entity_poly.entity_id
_entity_poly.type
_entity_poly.pdbx_seq_one_letter_code
_entity_poly.pdbx_strand_id
1 'polypeptide(L)'
;MRRHHRENCSCARTSPMHKRVSLSRRAIPSVTKVLDSLGKIDLPRPLIVDLVRRELSKIRASGKIPECRSIVDLVRISLEQLRASRLQPVINGTGIVIHTNVGRAPLASAAVRALSEVGSAYSNLEYDLVTGNRGHRGAYIENALALLCGAESAAVVNNCAAALVLI
;
A
#
# COMPACT_ATOMS: atom_id res chain seq x y z
N MET A 1 32.05 73.41 30.81
CA MET A 1 31.59 73.35 32.21
C MET A 1 30.97 71.97 32.45
N ARG A 2 31.64 71.11 33.25
CA ARG A 2 31.15 69.96 34.08
C ARG A 2 30.22 68.89 33.43
N ARG A 3 30.28 67.58 33.69
CA ARG A 3 31.17 66.60 34.37
C ARG A 3 30.60 65.20 33.98
N HIS A 4 31.45 64.18 34.00
CA HIS A 4 31.11 62.75 33.91
C HIS A 4 30.03 62.28 34.91
N HIS A 5 29.21 61.29 34.49
CA HIS A 5 29.00 60.06 35.28
C HIS A 5 28.60 58.86 34.42
N ARG A 6 29.07 57.68 34.84
CA ARG A 6 28.99 56.36 34.21
C ARG A 6 27.76 55.58 34.72
N GLU A 7 27.56 54.42 34.08
CA GLU A 7 27.09 53.13 34.63
C GLU A 7 25.65 52.68 34.36
N ASN A 8 25.59 51.69 33.45
CA ASN A 8 25.16 50.30 33.67
C ASN A 8 23.78 49.80 33.20
N CYS A 9 23.88 48.55 32.73
CA CYS A 9 22.88 47.49 32.67
C CYS A 9 21.88 47.46 31.50
N SER A 10 22.36 46.84 30.41
CA SER A 10 21.75 45.68 29.77
C SER A 10 20.43 45.19 30.39
N CYS A 11 19.32 45.36 29.66
CA CYS A 11 18.15 44.51 29.83
C CYS A 11 17.86 43.85 28.49
N ALA A 12 18.45 42.68 28.31
CA ALA A 12 18.19 41.79 27.19
C ALA A 12 16.73 41.33 27.21
N ARG A 13 16.12 41.37 26.02
CA ARG A 13 14.79 40.83 25.71
C ARG A 13 14.73 39.36 26.11
N THR A 14 13.83 39.00 27.02
CA THR A 14 13.47 37.61 27.26
C THR A 14 12.08 37.35 26.69
N SER A 15 12.04 36.93 25.43
CA SER A 15 10.90 36.21 24.88
C SER A 15 10.65 34.95 25.73
N PRO A 16 9.40 34.60 26.08
CA PRO A 16 9.13 33.42 26.88
C PRO A 16 9.51 32.18 26.06
N MET A 17 10.57 31.49 26.52
CA MET A 17 10.98 30.19 26.05
C MET A 17 9.82 29.20 26.20
N HIS A 18 9.29 28.69 25.10
CA HIS A 18 8.48 27.47 25.09
C HIS A 18 9.33 26.35 25.70
N LYS A 19 9.12 26.05 27.00
CA LYS A 19 9.68 24.87 27.65
C LYS A 19 9.22 23.64 26.86
N ARG A 20 10.13 22.99 26.13
CA ARG A 20 9.90 21.62 25.64
C ARG A 20 9.88 20.70 26.85
N VAL A 21 8.70 20.54 27.45
CA VAL A 21 8.46 19.51 28.47
C VAL A 21 8.58 18.17 27.75
N SER A 22 9.65 17.42 28.03
CA SER A 22 9.73 16.02 27.64
C SER A 22 8.66 15.28 28.44
N LEU A 23 7.57 14.91 27.77
CA LEU A 23 6.50 14.13 28.40
C LEU A 23 7.07 12.79 28.88
N SER A 24 6.68 12.36 30.07
CA SER A 24 7.06 11.05 30.62
C SER A 24 6.59 9.92 29.70
N ARG A 25 7.31 8.78 29.68
CA ARG A 25 6.89 7.54 28.98
C ARG A 25 5.47 7.07 29.35
N ARG A 26 4.95 7.49 30.51
CA ARG A 26 3.57 7.25 30.95
C ARG A 26 2.51 8.05 30.16
N ALA A 27 2.90 9.08 29.41
CA ALA A 27 2.00 9.90 28.60
C ALA A 27 1.59 9.24 27.27
N ILE A 28 2.25 8.13 26.89
CA ILE A 28 1.88 7.37 25.70
C ILE A 28 0.54 6.66 25.96
N PRO A 29 -0.50 6.87 25.15
CA PRO A 29 -1.81 6.26 25.35
C PRO A 29 -1.75 4.73 25.19
N SER A 30 -2.69 4.03 25.82
CA SER A 30 -2.90 2.61 25.58
C SER A 30 -3.42 2.37 24.15
N VAL A 31 -3.18 1.18 23.62
CA VAL A 31 -3.70 0.77 22.30
C VAL A 31 -5.23 0.96 22.25
N THR A 32 -5.94 0.54 23.30
CA THR A 32 -7.40 0.71 23.41
C THR A 32 -7.81 2.18 23.31
N LYS A 33 -7.15 3.08 24.04
CA LYS A 33 -7.48 4.51 24.01
C LYS A 33 -7.28 5.12 22.62
N VAL A 34 -6.24 4.70 21.89
CA VAL A 34 -6.02 5.12 20.50
C VAL A 34 -7.13 4.57 19.59
N LEU A 35 -7.45 3.28 19.71
CA LEU A 35 -8.52 2.65 18.92
C LEU A 35 -9.88 3.33 19.12
N ASP A 36 -10.24 3.65 20.37
CA ASP A 36 -11.49 4.33 20.69
C ASP A 36 -11.52 5.74 20.07
N SER A 37 -10.38 6.42 20.06
CA SER A 37 -10.23 7.77 19.47
C SER A 37 -10.22 7.78 17.94
N LEU A 38 -9.91 6.64 17.31
CA LEU A 38 -9.88 6.51 15.85
C LEU A 38 -11.29 6.42 15.26
N GLY A 39 -12.23 5.82 15.99
CA GLY A 39 -13.59 5.55 15.53
C GLY A 39 -13.65 4.36 14.56
N LYS A 40 -14.74 4.28 13.77
CA LYS A 40 -14.93 3.20 12.80
C LYS A 40 -14.02 3.41 11.59
N ILE A 41 -13.19 2.42 11.29
CA ILE A 41 -12.30 2.39 10.13
C ILE A 41 -12.67 1.19 9.27
N ASP A 42 -12.71 1.37 7.95
CA ASP A 42 -12.96 0.32 6.96
C ASP A 42 -11.69 -0.50 6.67
N LEU A 43 -11.16 -1.13 7.73
CA LEU A 43 -10.05 -2.08 7.67
C LEU A 43 -10.28 -3.19 8.70
N PRO A 44 -9.80 -4.43 8.45
CA PRO A 44 -9.86 -5.49 9.44
C PRO A 44 -9.20 -5.09 10.77
N ARG A 45 -9.91 -5.29 11.88
CA ARG A 45 -9.45 -4.90 13.23
C ARG A 45 -8.02 -5.40 13.56
N PRO A 46 -7.61 -6.64 13.22
CA PRO A 46 -6.25 -7.10 13.49
C PRO A 46 -5.16 -6.21 12.85
N LEU A 47 -5.39 -5.72 11.63
CA LEU A 47 -4.46 -4.82 10.94
C LEU A 47 -4.35 -3.46 11.64
N ILE A 48 -5.48 -2.92 12.09
CA ILE A 48 -5.51 -1.64 12.82
C ILE A 48 -4.75 -1.77 14.15
N VAL A 49 -5.02 -2.83 14.91
CA VAL A 49 -4.36 -3.09 16.20
C VAL A 49 -2.85 -3.23 16.02
N ASP A 50 -2.41 -3.99 15.02
CA ASP A 50 -0.99 -4.17 14.74
C ASP A 50 -0.31 -2.85 14.36
N LEU A 51 -0.94 -2.07 13.47
CA LEU A 51 -0.42 -0.77 13.08
C LEU A 51 -0.29 0.19 14.27
N VAL A 52 -1.33 0.30 15.10
CA VAL A 52 -1.30 1.11 16.33
C VAL A 52 -0.15 0.67 17.23
N ARG A 53 0.03 -0.65 17.44
CA ARG A 53 1.13 -1.19 18.24
C ARG A 53 2.49 -0.79 17.68
N ARG A 54 2.68 -0.89 16.36
CA ARG A 54 3.93 -0.50 15.67
C ARG A 54 4.21 0.99 15.83
N GLU A 55 3.24 1.86 15.61
CA GLU A 55 3.43 3.31 15.76
C GLU A 55 3.74 3.71 17.21
N LEU A 56 3.03 3.15 18.19
CA LEU A 56 3.34 3.40 19.60
C LEU A 56 4.73 2.87 19.98
N SER A 57 5.16 1.74 19.42
CA SER A 57 6.52 1.22 19.64
C SER A 57 7.60 2.11 19.03
N LYS A 58 7.38 2.69 17.84
CA LYS A 58 8.29 3.69 17.24
C LYS A 58 8.40 4.93 18.13
N ILE A 59 7.27 5.43 18.65
CA ILE A 59 7.26 6.57 19.59
C ILE A 59 8.06 6.25 20.86
N ARG A 60 7.85 5.06 21.45
CA ARG A 60 8.60 4.60 22.64
C ARG A 60 10.11 4.56 22.42
N ALA A 61 10.54 4.11 21.23
CA ALA A 61 11.95 4.02 20.85
C ALA A 61 12.57 5.40 20.57
N SER A 62 11.81 6.34 19.99
CA SER A 62 12.31 7.67 19.63
C SER A 62 12.64 8.59 20.82
N GLY A 63 12.13 8.27 22.02
CA GLY A 63 12.33 9.06 23.24
C GLY A 63 11.63 10.44 23.26
N LYS A 64 11.14 10.93 22.11
CA LYS A 64 10.31 12.14 22.00
C LYS A 64 8.85 11.71 22.01
N ILE A 65 8.13 12.10 23.05
CA ILE A 65 6.73 11.72 23.22
C ILE A 65 5.87 12.90 22.81
N PRO A 66 5.13 12.80 21.69
CA PRO A 66 4.17 13.82 21.28
C PRO A 66 2.97 13.84 22.23
N GLU A 67 2.17 14.90 22.14
CA GLU A 67 0.86 14.94 22.80
C GLU A 67 -0.06 13.84 22.26
N CYS A 68 -0.99 13.37 23.10
CA CYS A 68 -1.88 12.25 22.76
C CYS A 68 -2.66 12.50 21.46
N ARG A 69 -3.09 13.75 21.20
CA ARG A 69 -3.78 14.13 19.96
C ARG A 69 -2.88 13.92 18.74
N SER A 70 -1.64 14.40 18.81
CA SER A 70 -0.65 14.21 17.74
C SER A 70 -0.33 12.73 17.49
N ILE A 71 -0.34 11.89 18.53
CA ILE A 71 -0.17 10.43 18.37
C ILE A 71 -1.33 9.82 17.58
N VAL A 72 -2.57 10.20 17.89
CA VAL A 72 -3.74 9.74 17.13
C VAL A 72 -3.67 10.19 15.67
N ASP A 73 -3.27 11.45 15.43
CA ASP A 73 -3.12 11.99 14.06
C ASP A 73 -2.05 11.25 13.26
N LEU A 74 -0.90 10.94 13.88
CA LEU A 74 0.15 10.11 13.26
C LEU A 74 -0.39 8.73 12.86
N VAL A 75 -1.13 8.09 13.77
CA VAL A 75 -1.74 6.78 13.47
C VAL A 75 -2.77 6.89 12.35
N ARG A 76 -3.58 7.98 12.30
CA ARG A 76 -4.50 8.24 11.18
C ARG A 76 -3.77 8.35 9.86
N ILE A 77 -2.66 9.08 9.80
CA ILE A 77 -1.83 9.19 8.59
C ILE A 77 -1.31 7.81 8.16
N SER A 78 -0.79 7.01 9.09
CA SER A 78 -0.31 5.67 8.78
C SER A 78 -1.41 4.74 8.29
N LEU A 79 -2.64 4.89 8.81
CA LEU A 79 -3.81 4.13 8.35
C LEU A 79 -4.19 4.50 6.92
N GLU A 80 -4.20 5.79 6.59
CA GLU A 80 -4.50 6.24 5.22
C GLU A 80 -3.41 5.79 4.23
N GLN A 81 -2.14 5.78 4.64
CA GLN A 81 -1.06 5.21 3.83
C GLN A 81 -1.25 3.71 3.59
N LEU A 82 -1.61 2.96 4.63
CA LEU A 82 -1.91 1.54 4.50
C LEU A 82 -3.11 1.32 3.56
N ARG A 83 -4.15 2.15 3.68
CA ARG A 83 -5.31 2.10 2.78
C ARG A 83 -4.92 2.37 1.33
N ALA A 84 -4.10 3.38 1.10
CA ALA A 84 -3.62 3.76 -0.22
C ALA A 84 -2.73 2.69 -0.87
N SER A 85 -2.06 1.85 -0.07
CA SER A 85 -1.26 0.72 -0.59
C SER A 85 -2.09 -0.44 -1.16
N ARG A 86 -3.42 -0.47 -0.95
CA ARG A 86 -4.30 -1.46 -1.56
C ARG A 86 -4.38 -1.21 -3.07
N LEU A 87 -4.40 -2.29 -3.86
CA LEU A 87 -4.69 -2.20 -5.29
C LEU A 87 -6.04 -1.53 -5.49
N GLN A 88 -6.05 -0.51 -6.35
CA GLN A 88 -7.23 0.28 -6.69
C GLN A 88 -7.10 0.82 -8.11
N PRO A 89 -8.22 1.09 -8.80
CA PRO A 89 -8.19 1.76 -10.09
C PRO A 89 -7.51 3.13 -9.98
N VAL A 90 -6.78 3.51 -11.03
CA VAL A 90 -6.15 4.84 -11.15
C VAL A 90 -6.48 5.44 -12.51
N ILE A 91 -6.49 6.77 -12.61
CA ILE A 91 -6.63 7.49 -13.87
C ILE A 91 -5.24 7.73 -14.45
N ASN A 92 -4.96 7.19 -15.64
CA ASN A 92 -3.71 7.43 -16.33
C ASN A 92 -3.76 8.77 -17.09
N GLY A 93 -3.13 9.81 -16.52
CA GLY A 93 -2.96 11.13 -17.14
C GLY A 93 -1.61 11.35 -17.85
N THR A 94 -0.78 10.31 -17.99
CA THR A 94 0.60 10.43 -18.51
C THR A 94 0.70 10.40 -20.04
N GLY A 95 -0.34 9.93 -20.73
CA GLY A 95 -0.29 9.63 -22.17
C GLY A 95 0.48 8.36 -22.54
N ILE A 96 1.09 7.65 -21.58
CA ILE A 96 1.79 6.38 -21.83
C ILE A 96 0.75 5.24 -21.90
N VAL A 97 0.61 4.63 -23.07
CA VAL A 97 -0.38 3.55 -23.30
C VAL A 97 0.00 2.26 -22.56
N ILE A 98 1.23 1.75 -22.76
CA ILE A 98 1.72 0.56 -22.06
C ILE A 98 2.52 0.99 -20.83
N HIS A 99 1.80 1.38 -19.78
CA HIS A 99 2.42 1.90 -18.56
C HIS A 99 2.76 0.77 -17.59
N THR A 100 4.04 0.41 -17.46
CA THR A 100 4.51 -0.71 -16.64
C THR A 100 4.09 -0.61 -15.17
N ASN A 101 4.22 0.58 -14.56
CA ASN A 101 3.84 0.80 -13.15
C ASN A 101 2.32 0.81 -12.90
N VAL A 102 1.50 0.92 -13.95
CA VAL A 102 0.02 1.02 -13.85
C VAL A 102 -0.65 -0.23 -14.44
N GLY A 103 0.11 -1.31 -14.62
CA GLY A 103 -0.45 -2.61 -15.02
C GLY A 103 -0.50 -2.87 -16.53
N ARG A 104 0.28 -2.14 -17.34
CA ARG A 104 0.41 -2.34 -18.80
C ARG A 104 -0.93 -2.14 -19.52
N ALA A 105 -1.38 -3.11 -20.32
CA ALA A 105 -2.60 -3.03 -21.10
C ALA A 105 -3.82 -3.39 -20.24
N PRO A 106 -4.82 -2.50 -20.11
CA PRO A 106 -6.10 -2.85 -19.51
C PRO A 106 -6.82 -3.93 -20.33
N LEU A 107 -7.58 -4.78 -19.65
CA LEU A 107 -8.38 -5.81 -20.32
C LEU A 107 -9.63 -5.19 -20.98
N ALA A 108 -9.98 -5.68 -22.17
CA ALA A 108 -11.24 -5.35 -22.80
C ALA A 108 -12.43 -5.86 -21.97
N SER A 109 -13.58 -5.17 -22.04
CA SER A 109 -14.77 -5.55 -21.27
C SER A 109 -15.24 -6.99 -21.53
N ALA A 110 -15.09 -7.46 -22.77
CA ALA A 110 -15.38 -8.85 -23.13
C ALA A 110 -14.46 -9.86 -22.42
N ALA A 111 -13.16 -9.55 -22.30
CA ALA A 111 -12.21 -10.41 -21.59
C ALA A 111 -12.50 -10.46 -20.08
N VAL A 112 -12.85 -9.31 -19.48
CA VAL A 112 -13.26 -9.26 -18.06
C VAL A 112 -14.52 -10.09 -17.81
N ARG A 113 -15.51 -10.03 -18.70
CA ARG A 113 -16.72 -10.87 -18.59
C ARG A 113 -16.39 -12.36 -18.68
N ALA A 114 -15.62 -12.77 -19.69
CA ALA A 114 -15.23 -14.18 -19.84
C ALA A 114 -14.46 -14.71 -18.63
N LEU A 115 -13.54 -13.91 -18.06
CA LEU A 115 -12.83 -14.25 -16.82
C LEU A 115 -13.78 -14.39 -15.63
N SER A 116 -14.75 -13.49 -15.49
CA SER A 116 -15.73 -13.55 -14.41
C SER A 116 -16.64 -14.77 -14.53
N GLU A 117 -17.09 -15.09 -15.74
CA GLU A 117 -17.95 -16.26 -16.01
C GLU A 117 -17.21 -17.55 -15.66
N VAL A 118 -16.02 -17.77 -16.24
CA VAL A 118 -15.23 -18.99 -16.02
C VAL A 118 -14.70 -19.07 -14.57
N GLY A 119 -14.27 -17.95 -14.00
CA GLY A 119 -13.69 -17.91 -12.65
C GLY A 119 -14.71 -18.07 -11.51
N SER A 120 -16.00 -17.96 -11.81
CA SER A 120 -17.08 -18.11 -10.81
C SER A 120 -17.54 -19.55 -10.60
N ALA A 121 -17.05 -20.51 -11.41
CA ALA A 121 -17.45 -21.90 -11.37
C ALA A 121 -16.27 -22.86 -11.61
N TYR A 122 -16.50 -24.16 -11.45
CA TYR A 122 -15.57 -25.16 -11.97
C TYR A 122 -15.53 -25.09 -13.50
N SER A 123 -14.36 -25.30 -14.07
CA SER A 123 -14.14 -25.32 -15.51
C SER A 123 -13.41 -26.58 -15.94
N ASN A 124 -13.42 -26.86 -17.23
CA ASN A 124 -12.69 -27.96 -17.85
C ASN A 124 -11.18 -27.66 -17.99
N LEU A 125 -10.62 -26.87 -17.07
CA LEU A 125 -9.26 -26.32 -17.15
C LEU A 125 -8.19 -27.39 -17.39
N GLU A 126 -8.34 -28.58 -16.81
CA GLU A 126 -7.47 -29.74 -17.06
C GLU A 126 -8.31 -31.01 -17.26
N TYR A 127 -9.48 -30.86 -17.85
CA TYR A 127 -10.42 -31.97 -18.01
C TYR A 127 -10.91 -32.03 -19.46
N ASP A 128 -10.74 -33.18 -20.08
CA ASP A 128 -11.22 -33.42 -21.42
C ASP A 128 -12.67 -33.90 -21.37
N LEU A 129 -13.58 -33.10 -21.92
CA LEU A 129 -15.02 -33.40 -21.95
C LEU A 129 -15.39 -34.55 -22.90
N VAL A 130 -14.53 -34.87 -23.88
CA VAL A 130 -14.74 -35.97 -24.82
C VAL A 130 -14.34 -37.30 -24.21
N THR A 131 -13.15 -37.35 -23.60
CA THR A 131 -12.60 -38.60 -23.05
C THR A 131 -12.97 -38.83 -21.58
N GLY A 132 -13.38 -37.79 -20.86
CA GLY A 132 -13.65 -37.85 -19.41
C GLY A 132 -12.40 -37.98 -18.54
N ASN A 133 -11.21 -37.81 -19.12
CA ASN A 133 -9.92 -37.96 -18.45
C ASN A 133 -9.25 -36.59 -18.20
N ARG A 134 -8.11 -36.62 -17.52
CA ARG A 134 -7.27 -35.42 -17.36
C ARG A 134 -6.79 -34.94 -18.73
N GLY A 135 -7.08 -33.67 -19.02
CA GLY A 135 -6.70 -32.99 -20.26
C GLY A 135 -5.51 -32.04 -20.08
N HIS A 136 -5.09 -31.42 -21.19
CA HIS A 136 -4.04 -30.39 -21.22
C HIS A 136 -4.65 -28.99 -21.15
N ARG A 137 -4.16 -28.17 -20.20
CA ARG A 137 -4.70 -26.83 -19.93
C ARG A 137 -4.61 -25.87 -21.10
N GLY A 138 -3.50 -25.95 -21.84
CA GLY A 138 -3.18 -25.02 -22.91
C GLY A 138 -3.77 -25.39 -24.27
N ALA A 139 -4.38 -26.57 -24.41
CA ALA A 139 -4.63 -27.16 -25.73
C ALA A 139 -5.38 -26.24 -26.69
N TYR A 140 -6.46 -25.58 -26.24
CA TYR A 140 -7.22 -24.67 -27.08
C TYR A 140 -6.40 -23.44 -27.50
N ILE A 141 -5.75 -22.76 -26.54
CA ILE A 141 -5.05 -21.49 -26.80
C ILE A 141 -3.74 -21.72 -27.57
N GLU A 142 -3.03 -22.81 -27.31
CA GLU A 142 -1.80 -23.18 -28.02
C GLU A 142 -2.09 -23.50 -29.49
N ASN A 143 -3.15 -24.27 -29.77
CA ASN A 143 -3.59 -24.50 -31.14
C ASN A 143 -4.00 -23.20 -31.84
N ALA A 144 -4.78 -22.34 -31.17
CA ALA A 144 -5.20 -21.06 -31.74
C ALA A 144 -4.00 -20.13 -32.02
N LEU A 145 -3.00 -20.09 -31.14
CA LEU A 145 -1.79 -19.29 -31.32
C LEU A 145 -0.89 -19.84 -32.43
N ALA A 146 -0.71 -21.15 -32.52
CA ALA A 146 0.05 -21.77 -33.60
C ALA A 146 -0.55 -21.41 -34.96
N LEU A 147 -1.88 -21.52 -35.10
CA LEU A 147 -2.62 -21.11 -36.29
C LEU A 147 -2.47 -19.61 -36.59
N LEU A 148 -2.65 -18.74 -35.58
CA LEU A 148 -2.54 -17.29 -35.75
C LEU A 148 -1.14 -16.86 -36.21
N CYS A 149 -0.11 -17.51 -35.68
CA CYS A 149 1.29 -17.21 -35.99
C CYS A 149 1.82 -17.94 -37.24
N GLY A 150 1.06 -18.87 -37.83
CA GLY A 150 1.53 -19.73 -38.90
C GLY A 150 2.69 -20.66 -38.48
N ALA A 151 2.73 -21.04 -37.20
CA ALA A 151 3.75 -21.91 -36.62
C ALA A 151 3.26 -23.37 -36.54
N GLU A 152 4.20 -24.32 -36.51
CA GLU A 152 3.88 -25.75 -36.33
C GLU A 152 3.25 -26.02 -34.94
N SER A 153 3.72 -25.32 -33.91
CA SER A 153 3.26 -25.46 -32.54
C SER A 153 3.49 -24.17 -31.76
N ALA A 154 2.77 -24.02 -30.64
CA ALA A 154 2.94 -22.91 -29.71
C ALA A 154 2.84 -23.41 -28.26
N ALA A 155 3.46 -22.68 -27.34
CA ALA A 155 3.37 -22.92 -25.91
C ALA A 155 3.11 -21.61 -25.17
N VAL A 156 2.28 -21.67 -24.12
CA VAL A 156 2.01 -20.51 -23.27
C VAL A 156 2.62 -20.73 -21.89
N VAL A 157 3.43 -19.78 -21.46
CA VAL A 157 4.08 -19.77 -20.15
C VAL A 157 3.72 -18.49 -19.40
N ASN A 158 4.09 -18.42 -18.12
CA ASN A 158 3.71 -17.31 -17.24
C ASN A 158 4.00 -15.91 -17.84
N ASN A 159 5.20 -15.71 -18.38
CA ASN A 159 5.60 -14.46 -19.04
C ASN A 159 6.79 -14.67 -19.98
N CYS A 160 7.17 -13.64 -20.75
CA CYS A 160 8.29 -13.72 -21.69
C CYS A 160 9.66 -13.98 -21.02
N ALA A 161 9.86 -13.57 -19.76
CA ALA A 161 11.11 -13.87 -19.06
C ALA A 161 11.23 -15.36 -18.73
N ALA A 162 10.12 -16.01 -18.34
CA ALA A 162 10.08 -17.45 -18.15
C ALA A 162 10.27 -18.20 -19.48
N ALA A 163 9.73 -17.66 -20.58
CA ALA A 163 9.94 -18.25 -21.91
C ALA A 163 11.43 -18.30 -22.27
N LEU A 164 12.19 -17.21 -22.00
CA LEU A 164 13.63 -17.16 -22.26
C LEU A 164 14.43 -18.21 -21.47
N VAL A 165 13.97 -18.60 -20.28
CA VAL A 165 14.65 -19.62 -19.47
C VAL A 165 14.41 -21.04 -20.02
N LEU A 166 13.32 -21.24 -20.75
CA LEU A 166 12.91 -22.56 -21.25
C LEU A 166 13.44 -22.87 -22.65
N ILE A 167 13.94 -21.87 -23.39
CA ILE A 167 14.56 -22.00 -24.72
C ILE A 167 16.09 -22.01 -24.61
#